data_AF-A0A1A9VGR8-F1
#
_entry.id   AF-A0A1A9VGR8-F1
#
_cell.length_a   1.000
_cell.length_b   1.000
_cell.length_c   1.000
_cell.angle_alpha   90.00
_cell.angle_beta   90.00
_cell.angle_gamma   90.00
#
_symmetry.space_group_name_H-M   'P 1'
#
loop_
_entity.id
_entity.type
_entity.pdbx_description
1 polymer ?
#
loop_
_entity_poly.entity_id
_entity_poly.type
_entity_poly.pdbx_seq_one_letter_code
_entity_poly.pdbx_strand_id
1 'polypeptide(L)'
;MKNVAGNWRYGNNKLKFNRDNTINIGNIKLTMTPALCQLMFHSKPQHYTKRDLIKYKDILINTNAHKRHYQPGAQIKGTKAFKYQRVIRPLFNKKSNLLTKGSGLSLKSLDTRNPIYTY
;
A
#
# COMPACT_ATOMS: atom_id res chain seq x y z
N MET A 1 -16.64 0.34 -3.78
CA MET A 1 -17.25 1.58 -3.25
C MET A 1 -17.70 2.41 -4.44
N LYS A 2 -18.93 2.93 -4.44
CA LYS A 2 -19.41 3.83 -5.50
C LYS A 2 -18.92 5.24 -5.20
N ASN A 3 -18.62 6.03 -6.23
CA ASN A 3 -18.42 7.47 -6.07
C ASN A 3 -19.78 8.19 -5.98
N VAL A 4 -19.73 9.51 -5.80
CA VAL A 4 -20.92 10.38 -5.73
C VAL A 4 -21.81 10.24 -7.00
N ALA A 5 -21.19 9.99 -8.15
CA ALA A 5 -21.89 9.75 -9.43
C ALA A 5 -22.39 8.30 -9.61
N GLY A 6 -22.41 7.47 -8.56
CA GLY A 6 -22.88 6.08 -8.61
C GLY A 6 -21.94 5.09 -9.31
N ASN A 7 -20.80 5.54 -9.82
CA ASN A 7 -19.82 4.71 -10.53
C ASN A 7 -18.94 3.94 -9.54
N TRP A 8 -18.74 2.64 -9.80
CA TRP A 8 -17.83 1.81 -9.02
C TRP A 8 -16.38 2.26 -9.22
N ARG A 9 -15.65 2.40 -8.11
CA ARG A 9 -14.21 2.72 -8.12
C ARG A 9 -13.42 1.80 -7.19
N TYR A 10 -12.17 1.61 -7.56
CA TYR A 10 -11.15 0.98 -6.73
C TYR A 10 -9.92 1.89 -6.69
N GLY A 11 -9.64 2.48 -5.53
CA GLY A 11 -8.66 3.56 -5.43
C GLY A 11 -9.05 4.75 -6.33
N ASN A 12 -8.10 5.23 -7.12
CA ASN A 12 -8.34 6.31 -8.09
C ASN A 12 -8.93 5.82 -9.43
N ASN A 13 -9.06 4.52 -9.65
CA ASN A 13 -9.50 3.96 -10.94
C ASN A 13 -10.99 3.60 -10.96
N LYS A 14 -11.60 3.64 -12.16
CA LYS A 14 -12.95 3.10 -12.40
C LYS A 14 -12.89 1.57 -12.35
N LEU A 15 -13.88 0.97 -11.71
CA LEU A 15 -14.05 -0.48 -11.61
C LEU A 15 -15.28 -0.88 -12.42
N LYS A 16 -15.13 -1.81 -13.36
CA LYS A 16 -16.24 -2.37 -14.14
C LYS A 16 -16.21 -3.88 -14.02
N PHE A 17 -17.36 -4.45 -13.66
CA PHE A 17 -17.55 -5.90 -13.66
C PHE A 17 -18.05 -6.33 -15.04
N ASN A 18 -17.44 -7.38 -15.59
CA ASN A 18 -17.83 -7.97 -16.86
C ASN A 18 -18.60 -9.28 -16.61
N ARG A 19 -19.29 -9.79 -17.65
CA ARG A 19 -20.06 -11.05 -17.57
C ARG A 19 -19.19 -12.31 -17.55
N ASP A 20 -17.93 -12.21 -17.96
CA ASP A 20 -16.96 -13.31 -18.09
C ASP A 20 -16.11 -13.53 -16.81
N ASN A 21 -16.66 -13.21 -15.62
CA ASN A 21 -15.94 -13.24 -14.35
C ASN A 21 -14.62 -12.45 -14.34
N THR A 22 -14.49 -11.46 -15.22
CA THR A 22 -13.36 -10.52 -15.20
C THR A 22 -13.81 -9.15 -14.71
N ILE A 23 -12.84 -8.38 -14.20
CA ILE A 23 -13.05 -6.98 -13.87
C ILE A 23 -12.05 -6.12 -14.65
N ASN A 24 -12.51 -4.95 -15.06
CA ASN A 24 -11.65 -3.90 -15.57
C ASN A 24 -11.40 -2.89 -14.46
N ILE A 25 -10.13 -2.65 -14.13
CA ILE A 25 -9.69 -1.63 -13.19
C ILE A 25 -8.79 -0.66 -13.95
N GLY A 26 -9.31 0.53 -14.22
CA GLY A 26 -8.63 1.45 -15.14
C GLY A 26 -8.44 0.77 -16.50
N ASN A 27 -7.18 0.59 -16.91
CA ASN A 27 -6.81 -0.03 -18.19
C ASN A 27 -6.44 -1.51 -18.07
N ILE A 28 -6.54 -2.12 -16.88
CA ILE A 28 -6.17 -3.52 -16.65
C ILE A 28 -7.42 -4.39 -16.60
N LYS A 29 -7.43 -5.47 -17.37
CA LYS A 29 -8.43 -6.55 -17.29
C LYS A 29 -7.88 -7.69 -16.43
N LEU A 30 -8.63 -8.13 -15.43
CA LEU A 30 -8.21 -9.14 -14.47
C LEU A 30 -9.26 -10.25 -14.36
N THR A 31 -8.84 -11.50 -14.44
CA THR A 31 -9.69 -12.65 -14.10
C THR A 31 -9.89 -12.74 -12.60
N MET A 32 -11.14 -12.81 -12.18
CA MET A 32 -11.48 -12.82 -10.76
C MET A 32 -11.39 -14.24 -10.20
N THR A 33 -10.39 -14.49 -9.36
CA THR A 33 -10.31 -15.72 -8.56
C THR A 33 -11.02 -15.49 -7.23
N PRO A 34 -11.62 -16.53 -6.59
CA PRO A 34 -12.24 -16.39 -5.28
C PRO A 34 -11.31 -15.77 -4.23
N ALA A 35 -10.02 -16.17 -4.24
CA ALA A 35 -8.99 -15.63 -3.36
C ALA A 35 -8.71 -14.14 -3.60
N LEU A 36 -8.58 -13.72 -4.87
CA LEU A 36 -8.37 -12.31 -5.21
C LEU A 36 -9.59 -11.45 -4.87
N CYS A 37 -10.79 -12.00 -5.08
CA CYS A 37 -12.06 -11.39 -4.68
C CYS A 37 -12.08 -11.08 -3.18
N GLN A 38 -11.70 -12.06 -2.34
CA GLN A 38 -11.61 -11.85 -0.89
C GLN A 38 -10.63 -10.72 -0.54
N LEU A 39 -9.42 -10.74 -1.12
CA LEU A 39 -8.42 -9.70 -0.89
C LEU A 39 -8.95 -8.30 -1.26
N MET A 40 -9.63 -8.18 -2.40
CA MET A 40 -10.15 -6.91 -2.87
C MET A 40 -11.34 -6.41 -2.04
N PHE A 41 -12.32 -7.26 -1.75
CA PHE A 41 -13.64 -6.83 -1.27
C PHE A 41 -13.93 -7.16 0.20
N HIS A 42 -13.39 -8.25 0.77
CA HIS A 42 -13.75 -8.66 2.13
C HIS A 42 -12.94 -7.90 3.19
N SER A 43 -13.56 -7.43 4.28
CA SER A 43 -12.84 -6.73 5.36
C SER A 43 -11.81 -7.60 6.09
N LYS A 44 -12.05 -8.92 6.13
CA LYS A 44 -11.19 -9.95 6.73
C LYS A 44 -11.00 -11.11 5.74
N PRO A 45 -10.07 -11.00 4.77
CA PRO A 45 -9.78 -12.10 3.86
C PRO A 45 -9.12 -13.25 4.63
N GLN A 46 -9.52 -14.50 4.34
CA GLN A 46 -9.03 -15.68 5.06
C GLN A 46 -8.32 -16.67 4.13
N HIS A 47 -8.81 -16.83 2.90
CA HIS A 47 -8.33 -17.85 1.97
C HIS A 47 -7.65 -17.19 0.76
N TYR A 48 -6.33 -17.08 0.81
CA TYR A 48 -5.52 -16.58 -0.31
C TYR A 48 -4.10 -17.15 -0.28
N THR A 49 -3.48 -17.21 -1.45
CA THR A 49 -2.10 -17.70 -1.61
C THR A 49 -1.09 -16.56 -1.70
N LYS A 50 0.21 -16.89 -1.63
CA LYS A 50 1.29 -15.93 -1.89
C LYS A 50 1.22 -15.35 -3.32
N ARG A 51 0.76 -16.12 -4.31
CA ARG A 51 0.59 -15.65 -5.69
C ARG A 51 -0.52 -14.61 -5.79
N ASP A 52 -1.62 -14.81 -5.06
CA ASP A 52 -2.72 -13.83 -5.00
C ASP A 52 -2.28 -12.52 -4.33
N LEU A 53 -1.42 -12.60 -3.31
CA LEU A 53 -0.84 -11.41 -2.68
C LEU A 53 0.02 -10.58 -3.62
N ILE A 54 0.79 -11.22 -4.53
CA ILE A 54 1.59 -10.52 -5.54
C ILE A 54 0.67 -9.75 -6.49
N LYS A 55 -0.32 -10.44 -7.08
CA LYS A 55 -1.32 -9.79 -7.96
C LYS A 55 -2.07 -8.68 -7.24
N TYR A 56 -2.45 -8.92 -5.99
CA TYR A 56 -3.14 -7.92 -5.18
C TYR A 56 -2.27 -6.69 -4.91
N LYS A 57 -0.98 -6.88 -4.65
CA LYS A 57 -0.03 -5.78 -4.51
C LYS A 57 0.06 -4.94 -5.79
N ASP A 58 0.12 -5.58 -6.96
CA ASP A 58 0.17 -4.89 -8.25
C ASP A 58 -1.09 -4.04 -8.48
N ILE A 59 -2.27 -4.59 -8.16
CA ILE A 59 -3.55 -3.85 -8.21
C ILE A 59 -3.50 -2.63 -7.27
N LEU A 60 -3.02 -2.81 -6.04
CA LEU A 60 -2.92 -1.71 -5.08
C LEU A 60 -1.96 -0.62 -5.53
N ILE A 61 -0.87 -0.98 -6.20
CA ILE A 61 0.10 -0.04 -6.78
C ILE A 61 -0.55 0.71 -7.94
N ASN A 62 -1.13 0.01 -8.90
CA ASN A 62 -1.74 0.60 -10.08
C ASN A 62 -2.89 1.57 -9.73
N THR A 63 -3.66 1.25 -8.69
CA THR A 63 -4.81 2.05 -8.27
C THR A 63 -4.53 3.07 -7.17
N ASN A 64 -3.30 3.12 -6.67
CA ASN A 64 -2.93 3.90 -5.48
C ASN A 64 -3.86 3.65 -4.27
N ALA A 65 -4.56 2.51 -4.21
CA ALA A 65 -5.55 2.22 -3.17
C ALA A 65 -4.93 2.13 -1.76
N HIS A 66 -3.62 1.89 -1.70
CA HIS A 66 -2.83 1.85 -0.47
C HIS A 66 -2.36 3.25 0.00
N LYS A 67 -2.51 4.30 -0.82
CA LYS A 67 -2.06 5.68 -0.52
C LYS A 67 -3.19 6.56 0.00
N ARG A 68 -2.83 7.63 0.72
CA ARG A 68 -3.79 8.66 1.14
C ARG A 68 -4.44 9.32 -0.07
N HIS A 69 -5.75 9.52 0.01
CA HIS A 69 -6.58 10.12 -1.05
C HIS A 69 -6.42 9.47 -2.44
N TYR A 70 -5.85 8.26 -2.52
CA TYR A 70 -5.56 7.56 -3.76
C TYR A 70 -4.65 8.33 -4.73
N GLN A 71 -3.85 9.26 -4.21
CA GLN A 71 -2.97 10.09 -5.03
C GLN A 71 -1.61 9.42 -5.27
N PRO A 72 -1.06 9.48 -6.49
CA PRO A 72 0.34 9.13 -6.72
C PRO A 72 1.23 10.06 -5.88
N GLY A 73 2.39 9.57 -5.43
CA GLY A 73 3.28 10.33 -4.54
C GLY A 73 2.83 10.49 -3.07
N ALA A 74 1.55 10.35 -2.75
CA ALA A 74 1.08 10.49 -1.37
C ALA A 74 1.60 9.38 -0.44
N GLN A 75 1.67 9.69 0.86
CA GLN A 75 2.05 8.74 1.91
C GLN A 75 1.10 7.53 1.93
N ILE A 76 1.62 6.36 2.31
CA ILE A 76 0.81 5.16 2.57
C ILE A 76 -0.22 5.46 3.67
N LYS A 77 -1.47 5.04 3.45
CA LYS A 77 -2.60 5.31 4.35
C LYS A 77 -2.50 4.49 5.63
N GLY A 78 -2.13 5.09 6.76
CA GLY A 78 -2.19 4.43 8.06
C GLY A 78 -3.63 4.24 8.55
N THR A 79 -4.10 2.99 8.71
CA THR A 79 -5.42 2.70 9.31
C THR A 79 -5.34 1.57 10.33
N LYS A 80 -6.30 1.51 11.27
CA LYS A 80 -6.45 0.38 12.21
C LYS A 80 -7.29 -0.78 11.64
N ALA A 81 -7.72 -0.70 10.38
CA ALA A 81 -8.56 -1.74 9.78
C ALA A 81 -7.79 -3.06 9.66
N PHE A 82 -8.45 -4.19 9.94
CA PHE A 82 -7.84 -5.52 9.93
C PHE A 82 -7.11 -5.82 8.61
N LYS A 83 -7.80 -5.67 7.47
CA LYS A 83 -7.21 -5.86 6.12
C LYS A 83 -5.93 -5.03 5.97
N TYR A 84 -5.95 -3.77 6.40
CA TYR A 84 -4.79 -2.93 6.26
C TYR A 84 -3.62 -3.44 7.11
N GLN A 85 -3.85 -3.72 8.39
CA GLN A 85 -2.80 -4.13 9.32
C GLN A 85 -2.19 -5.49 8.96
N ARG A 86 -3.02 -6.46 8.56
CA ARG A 86 -2.61 -7.86 8.37
C ARG A 86 -2.23 -8.20 6.93
N VAL A 87 -2.77 -7.50 5.94
CA VAL A 87 -2.55 -7.80 4.53
C VAL A 87 -1.81 -6.69 3.83
N ILE A 88 -2.37 -5.47 3.78
CA ILE A 88 -1.82 -4.38 2.95
C ILE A 88 -0.48 -3.90 3.49
N ARG A 89 -0.40 -3.53 4.78
CA ARG A 89 0.80 -2.97 5.40
C ARG A 89 2.02 -3.88 5.21
N PRO A 90 1.98 -5.20 5.48
CA PRO A 90 3.11 -6.09 5.21
C PRO A 90 3.60 -6.13 3.76
N LEU A 91 2.74 -5.87 2.77
CA LEU A 91 3.12 -5.86 1.35
C LEU A 91 4.02 -4.67 0.98
N PHE A 92 3.93 -3.57 1.74
CA PHE A 92 4.69 -2.33 1.51
C PHE A 92 5.74 -2.04 2.60
N ASN A 93 5.61 -2.65 3.78
CA ASN A 93 6.53 -2.49 4.91
C ASN A 93 7.58 -3.60 5.01
N LYS A 94 7.91 -4.29 3.90
CA LYS A 94 9.12 -5.13 3.89
C LYS A 94 10.31 -4.20 4.03
N LYS A 95 10.71 -3.99 5.29
CA LYS A 95 12.00 -3.43 5.65
C LYS A 95 13.03 -4.24 4.87
N SER A 96 13.75 -3.58 3.98
CA SER A 96 15.17 -3.86 3.86
C SER A 96 15.72 -3.88 5.28
N ASN A 97 16.63 -4.80 5.61
CA ASN A 97 17.36 -4.81 6.88
C ASN A 97 18.30 -3.60 6.99
N LEU A 98 17.87 -2.40 6.57
CA LEU A 98 18.63 -1.18 6.62
C LEU A 98 18.20 -0.42 7.86
N LEU A 99 19.19 -0.29 8.76
CA LEU A 99 19.24 0.59 9.90
C LEU A 99 18.45 1.89 9.64
N THR A 100 17.37 2.07 10.39
CA THR A 100 17.01 3.32 11.07
C THR A 100 15.65 3.09 11.71
N LYS A 101 15.68 2.50 12.91
CA LYS A 101 14.64 2.80 13.90
C LYS A 101 14.72 4.32 14.09
N GLY A 102 13.61 5.02 13.90
CA GLY A 102 13.55 6.46 14.10
C GLY A 102 14.08 6.80 15.49
N SER A 103 15.29 7.36 15.53
CA SER A 103 15.90 7.99 16.67
C SER A 103 15.22 9.35 16.82
N GLY A 104 14.04 9.36 17.43
CA GLY A 104 13.64 10.55 18.17
C GLY A 104 14.67 10.71 19.27
N LEU A 105 15.64 11.61 19.07
CA LEU A 105 16.41 12.36 20.08
C LEU A 105 17.55 13.12 19.37
N SER A 106 17.57 14.42 19.67
CA SER A 106 18.40 15.53 19.19
C SER A 106 19.86 15.23 18.85
N LEU A 107 20.32 15.68 17.68
CA LEU A 107 21.73 15.95 17.41
C LEU A 107 22.15 17.15 18.28
N LYS A 108 22.68 16.88 19.47
CA LYS A 108 23.57 17.85 20.12
C LYS A 108 24.81 17.94 19.25
N SER A 109 25.02 19.09 18.60
CA SER A 109 26.28 19.40 17.93
C SER A 109 27.42 19.25 18.93
N LEU A 110 28.29 18.29 18.71
CA LEU A 110 29.60 18.25 19.37
C LEU A 110 30.46 19.32 18.71
N ASP A 111 30.44 20.50 19.32
CA ASP A 111 31.51 21.48 19.16
C ASP A 111 32.67 21.06 20.07
N THR A 112 33.80 20.69 19.47
CA THR A 112 35.13 20.93 20.05
C THR A 112 36.16 20.97 18.93
N ARG A 113 36.31 22.11 18.26
CA ARG A 113 37.54 22.42 17.54
C ARG A 113 38.63 22.75 18.57
N ASN A 114 39.45 21.77 18.93
CA ASN A 114 40.70 22.02 19.67
C ASN A 114 41.72 22.69 18.72
N PRO A 115 42.29 23.85 19.06
CA PRO A 115 43.38 24.44 18.29
C PRO A 115 44.67 23.62 18.46
N ILE A 116 45.30 23.29 17.35
CA ILE A 116 46.61 22.63 17.27
C ILE A 116 47.65 23.66 17.71
N TYR A 117 48.38 23.38 18.80
CA TYR A 117 49.66 24.02 19.09
C TYR A 117 50.78 23.10 18.58
N THR A 118 51.65 23.64 17.74
CA THR A 118 52.98 23.08 17.48
C THR A 118 54.01 24.19 17.75
N TYR A 119 55.08 23.77 18.43
CA TYR A 119 56.17 24.54 19.06
C TYR A 119 56.89 25.54 18.15
#